data_AF-A0A2N5E8Y6-F1
#
_entry.id   AF-A0A2N5E8Y6-F1
#
_cell.length_a   1.000
_cell.length_b   1.000
_cell.length_c   1.000
_cell.angle_alpha   90.00
_cell.angle_beta   90.00
_cell.angle_gamma   90.00
#
_symmetry.space_group_name_H-M   'P 1'
#
loop_
_entity.id
_entity.type
_entity.pdbx_description
1 polymer ?
#
loop_
_entity_poly.entity_id
_entity_poly.type
_entity_poly.pdbx_seq_one_letter_code
_entity_poly.pdbx_strand_id
1 'polypeptide(L)'
;MFTLYQSRDIERVLPPEAFPLILSPRKALEKVETHYDLDPCHYACCGFFELPPRLCSGKQTWRRAPAGYADPVYDRVKHWLEIGWLVGINLMAPWRASDHPFYVDEHGDLVCSDQSSHHSWYSHEVITGYNRAVAARRGVKAAPTQRFAYGSAYTEPEQLAQAGKMLNSKSVGRLLAAGGIYNGNIAAFAETAQALGGEAIEGYSEILNEKTAGSAIALSSLLLAVRRTGNTMSISELEKLHSYLGKAKGKQRFLEQISVVKIDYLRRKRDDYQALRKQFNNSVRPDFLKLLATDPDSLIRFTPAQRAKMAKGKIPIRGWSVHHKIPLDDTGTNDFHNLVLIKNHPEHTVFTNAQRRIVNELEYGQTKSVYWPIPKGKIYPQRQP
;
A
#
# COMPACT_ATOMS: atom_id res chain seq x y z
N MET A 1 -13.44 6.98 -9.35
CA MET A 1 -14.85 7.33 -9.13
C MET A 1 -14.95 8.78 -9.54
N PHE A 2 -15.88 9.12 -10.42
CA PHE A 2 -16.11 10.51 -10.82
C PHE A 2 -16.83 11.26 -9.70
N THR A 3 -16.41 12.49 -9.42
CA THR A 3 -17.02 13.35 -8.40
C THR A 3 -16.88 14.81 -8.81
N LEU A 4 -17.93 15.58 -8.55
CA LEU A 4 -18.02 17.01 -8.76
C LEU A 4 -17.74 17.72 -7.43
N TYR A 5 -16.88 18.73 -7.45
CA TYR A 5 -16.56 19.57 -6.29
C TYR A 5 -16.77 21.04 -6.64
N GLN A 6 -17.13 21.84 -5.63
CA GLN A 6 -16.96 23.29 -5.73
C GLN A 6 -15.47 23.64 -5.64
N SER A 7 -15.03 24.67 -6.37
CA SER A 7 -13.62 25.07 -6.40
C SER A 7 -13.04 25.46 -5.04
N ARG A 8 -13.89 25.91 -4.11
CA ARG A 8 -13.47 26.27 -2.76
C ARG A 8 -13.22 25.07 -1.87
N ASP A 9 -13.79 23.91 -2.21
CA ASP A 9 -13.67 22.71 -1.39
C ASP A 9 -12.41 21.90 -1.73
N ILE A 10 -11.93 21.98 -2.97
CA ILE A 10 -10.81 21.16 -3.43
C ILE A 10 -9.51 21.46 -2.67
N GLU A 11 -9.31 22.69 -2.20
CA GLU A 11 -8.13 23.05 -1.41
C GLU A 11 -8.05 22.31 -0.05
N ARG A 12 -9.20 21.87 0.48
CA ARG A 12 -9.31 21.18 1.78
C ARG A 12 -9.47 19.67 1.62
N VAL A 13 -10.08 19.24 0.52
CA VAL A 13 -10.52 17.86 0.33
C VAL A 13 -9.56 17.08 -0.57
N LEU A 14 -8.93 17.73 -1.56
CA LEU A 14 -8.04 17.06 -2.49
C LEU A 14 -6.58 17.14 -2.02
N PRO A 15 -5.85 16.01 -1.98
CA PRO A 15 -4.41 16.06 -1.81
C PRO A 15 -3.74 16.58 -3.11
N PRO A 16 -2.54 17.20 -3.04
CA PRO A 16 -1.82 17.71 -4.22
C PRO A 16 -1.72 16.72 -5.38
N GLU A 17 -1.57 15.41 -5.10
CA GLU A 17 -1.46 14.36 -6.10
C GLU A 17 -2.74 14.12 -6.92
N ALA A 18 -3.89 14.63 -6.46
CA ALA A 18 -5.18 14.48 -7.12
C ALA A 18 -5.46 15.59 -8.15
N PHE A 19 -4.77 16.74 -8.07
CA PHE A 19 -5.01 17.88 -8.95
C PHE A 19 -4.77 17.60 -10.43
N PRO A 20 -3.74 16.82 -10.84
CA PRO A 20 -3.58 16.40 -12.22
C PRO A 20 -4.78 15.60 -12.78
N LEU A 21 -5.59 14.98 -11.91
CA LEU A 21 -6.73 14.16 -12.30
C LEU A 21 -8.03 14.96 -12.46
N ILE A 22 -7.96 16.29 -12.36
CA ILE A 22 -9.07 17.19 -12.70
C ILE A 22 -9.31 17.10 -14.21
N LEU A 23 -10.57 16.86 -14.58
CA LEU A 23 -11.00 16.78 -15.96
C LEU A 23 -11.23 18.18 -16.53
N SER A 24 -10.97 18.33 -17.83
CA SER A 24 -11.38 19.51 -18.60
C SER A 24 -12.88 19.74 -18.47
N PRO A 25 -13.38 20.99 -18.57
CA PRO A 25 -14.80 21.28 -18.42
C PRO A 25 -15.70 20.41 -19.30
N ARG A 26 -15.27 20.19 -20.56
CA ARG A 26 -15.96 19.32 -21.52
C ARG A 26 -16.05 17.87 -21.03
N LYS A 27 -14.94 17.30 -20.56
CA LYS A 27 -14.90 15.92 -20.05
C LYS A 27 -15.64 15.75 -18.73
N ALA A 28 -15.58 16.74 -17.85
CA ALA A 28 -16.37 16.75 -16.64
C ALA A 28 -17.87 16.74 -16.97
N LEU A 29 -18.31 17.55 -17.94
CA LEU A 29 -19.71 17.60 -18.37
C LEU A 29 -20.22 16.26 -18.92
N GLU A 30 -19.45 15.59 -19.79
CA GLU A 30 -19.76 14.22 -20.28
C GLU A 30 -20.01 13.23 -19.12
N LYS A 31 -19.28 13.38 -18.00
CA LYS A 31 -19.46 12.54 -16.82
C LYS A 31 -20.64 12.97 -15.96
N VAL A 32 -20.90 14.28 -15.84
CA VAL A 32 -22.07 14.80 -15.12
C VAL A 32 -23.37 14.25 -15.72
N GLU A 33 -23.51 14.26 -17.05
CA GLU A 33 -24.70 13.78 -17.78
C GLU A 33 -25.12 12.34 -17.43
N THR A 34 -24.20 11.53 -16.91
CA THR A 34 -24.44 10.12 -16.55
C THR A 34 -24.44 9.85 -15.05
N HIS A 35 -23.94 10.76 -14.22
CA HIS A 35 -23.72 10.53 -12.79
C HIS A 35 -24.54 11.47 -11.89
N TYR A 36 -25.11 12.53 -12.44
CA TYR A 36 -25.80 13.57 -11.70
C TYR A 36 -27.17 13.85 -12.32
N ASP A 37 -28.12 14.22 -11.47
CA ASP A 37 -29.47 14.51 -11.89
C ASP A 37 -29.57 15.91 -12.49
N LEU A 38 -29.87 15.97 -13.78
CA LEU A 38 -29.98 17.22 -14.53
C LEU A 38 -31.42 17.56 -14.90
N ASP A 39 -32.41 16.77 -14.46
CA ASP A 39 -33.81 17.02 -14.78
C ASP A 39 -34.33 18.27 -14.07
N PRO A 40 -34.66 19.36 -14.80
CA PRO A 40 -35.16 20.59 -14.17
C PRO A 40 -36.46 20.38 -13.40
N CYS A 41 -37.26 19.35 -13.71
CA CYS A 41 -38.50 19.05 -12.99
C CYS A 41 -38.26 18.62 -11.53
N HIS A 42 -37.06 18.16 -11.19
CA HIS A 42 -36.69 17.75 -9.83
C HIS A 42 -36.26 18.92 -8.94
N TYR A 43 -36.23 20.15 -9.47
CA TYR A 43 -35.82 21.35 -8.74
C TYR A 43 -37.02 22.29 -8.55
N ALA A 44 -37.54 22.37 -7.31
CA ALA A 44 -38.69 23.21 -6.95
C ALA A 44 -38.45 24.72 -7.22
N CYS A 45 -37.17 25.12 -7.23
CA CYS A 45 -36.65 26.38 -7.72
C CYS A 45 -35.16 26.14 -8.02
N CYS A 46 -34.62 26.72 -9.09
CA CYS A 46 -33.19 26.62 -9.39
C CYS A 46 -32.38 27.44 -8.36
N GLY A 47 -32.18 26.88 -7.17
CA GLY A 47 -31.39 27.46 -6.10
C GLY A 47 -30.00 27.84 -6.59
N PHE A 48 -29.50 28.99 -6.13
CA PHE A 48 -28.38 29.67 -6.76
C PHE A 48 -26.99 29.02 -6.57
N PHE A 49 -26.83 27.96 -5.76
CA PHE A 49 -25.48 27.47 -5.38
C PHE A 49 -25.35 25.97 -5.09
N GLU A 50 -26.37 25.14 -5.37
CA GLU A 50 -26.32 23.72 -4.98
C GLU A 50 -25.78 22.82 -6.11
N LEU A 51 -24.96 21.85 -5.73
CA LEU A 51 -24.54 20.78 -6.62
C LEU A 51 -25.76 19.93 -6.98
N PRO A 52 -25.91 19.52 -8.26
CA PRO A 52 -26.96 18.56 -8.61
C PRO A 52 -26.81 17.28 -7.76
N PRO A 53 -27.92 16.61 -7.37
CA PRO A 53 -27.85 15.34 -6.67
C PRO A 53 -27.16 14.27 -7.50
N ARG A 54 -26.34 13.43 -6.86
CA ARG A 54 -25.71 12.29 -7.51
C ARG A 54 -26.72 11.16 -7.68
N LEU A 55 -26.76 10.54 -8.87
CA LEU A 55 -27.64 9.42 -9.17
C LEU A 55 -27.12 8.13 -8.52
N CYS A 56 -27.97 7.45 -7.75
CA CYS A 56 -27.63 6.20 -7.06
C CYS A 56 -27.63 4.95 -7.97
N SER A 57 -28.34 4.99 -9.11
CA SER A 57 -28.61 3.80 -9.94
C SER A 57 -27.88 3.81 -11.31
N GLY A 58 -27.09 4.83 -11.62
CA GLY A 58 -26.39 4.97 -12.91
C GLY A 58 -27.32 5.07 -14.13
N LYS A 59 -28.64 5.12 -13.92
CA LYS A 59 -29.63 5.32 -14.98
C LYS A 59 -29.74 6.82 -15.27
N GLN A 60 -29.48 7.21 -16.51
CA GLN A 60 -29.66 8.57 -16.99
C GLN A 60 -31.11 9.01 -16.77
N THR A 61 -31.32 10.04 -15.95
CA THR A 61 -32.65 10.62 -15.63
C THR A 61 -33.05 11.74 -16.57
N TRP A 62 -32.10 12.30 -17.31
CA TRP A 62 -32.29 13.50 -18.13
C TRP A 62 -31.87 13.26 -19.59
N ARG A 63 -32.61 13.86 -20.52
CA ARG A 63 -32.23 13.95 -21.95
C ARG A 63 -32.10 15.42 -22.33
N ARG A 64 -31.05 15.74 -23.07
CA ARG A 64 -30.79 17.10 -23.55
C ARG A 64 -31.98 17.67 -24.30
N ALA A 65 -32.37 18.89 -23.94
CA ALA A 65 -33.40 19.62 -24.64
C ALA A 65 -33.06 19.79 -26.14
N PRO A 66 -34.06 19.79 -27.04
CA PRO A 66 -33.86 20.11 -28.45
C PRO A 66 -33.22 21.49 -28.64
N ALA A 67 -32.48 21.66 -29.74
CA ALA A 67 -31.88 22.94 -30.08
C ALA A 67 -32.95 24.06 -30.09
N GLY A 68 -32.68 25.16 -29.36
CA GLY A 68 -33.58 26.30 -29.22
C GLY A 68 -34.43 26.33 -27.94
N TYR A 69 -34.40 25.28 -27.12
CA TYR A 69 -35.04 25.24 -25.80
C TYR A 69 -34.01 25.38 -24.68
N ALA A 70 -34.37 26.09 -23.61
CA ALA A 70 -33.49 26.30 -22.45
C ALA A 70 -33.38 25.02 -21.61
N ASP A 71 -32.17 24.70 -21.16
CA ASP A 71 -31.90 23.58 -20.24
C ASP A 71 -31.22 24.12 -18.98
N PRO A 72 -31.98 24.73 -18.06
CA PRO A 72 -31.43 25.65 -17.06
C PRO A 72 -30.50 25.01 -16.04
N VAL A 73 -30.62 23.69 -15.80
CA VAL A 73 -29.72 22.94 -14.93
C VAL A 73 -28.46 22.54 -15.69
N TYR A 74 -28.60 21.99 -16.89
CA TYR A 74 -27.48 21.62 -17.76
C TYR A 74 -26.60 22.83 -18.10
N ASP A 75 -27.20 23.90 -18.61
CA ASP A 75 -26.51 25.11 -19.08
C ASP A 75 -25.74 25.77 -17.94
N ARG A 76 -26.30 25.73 -16.72
CA ARG A 76 -25.65 26.22 -15.50
C ARG A 76 -24.45 25.36 -15.11
N VAL A 77 -24.61 24.04 -15.05
CA VAL A 77 -23.49 23.15 -14.68
C VAL A 77 -22.38 23.25 -15.72
N LYS A 78 -22.72 23.31 -17.01
CA LYS A 78 -21.78 23.58 -18.10
C LYS A 78 -21.03 24.90 -17.86
N HIS A 79 -21.76 25.98 -17.62
CA HIS A 79 -21.15 27.29 -17.37
C HIS A 79 -20.22 27.28 -16.14
N TRP A 80 -20.66 26.69 -15.03
CA TRP A 80 -19.87 26.59 -13.80
C TRP A 80 -18.61 25.72 -13.94
N LEU A 81 -18.67 24.66 -14.75
CA LEU A 81 -17.48 23.88 -15.13
C LEU A 81 -16.55 24.72 -16.00
N GLU A 82 -17.07 25.48 -16.97
CA GLU A 82 -16.28 26.30 -17.90
C GLU A 82 -15.51 27.41 -17.19
N ILE A 83 -16.11 28.07 -16.21
CA ILE A 83 -15.45 29.13 -15.42
C ILE A 83 -14.67 28.60 -14.21
N GLY A 84 -14.80 27.30 -13.89
CA GLY A 84 -14.12 26.64 -12.79
C GLY A 84 -14.68 26.89 -11.40
N TRP A 85 -15.96 27.28 -11.28
CA TRP A 85 -16.68 27.20 -10.00
C TRP A 85 -16.95 25.75 -9.60
N LEU A 86 -17.13 24.89 -10.60
CA LEU A 86 -17.18 23.45 -10.43
C LEU A 86 -15.99 22.80 -11.09
N VAL A 87 -15.49 21.73 -10.46
CA VAL A 87 -14.46 20.89 -11.03
C VAL A 87 -14.86 19.42 -10.92
N GLY A 88 -14.72 18.70 -12.03
CA GLY A 88 -14.92 17.26 -12.06
C GLY A 88 -13.59 16.54 -11.92
N ILE A 89 -13.50 15.58 -11.00
CA ILE A 89 -12.32 14.73 -10.84
C ILE A 89 -12.68 13.27 -11.06
N ASN A 90 -11.77 12.52 -11.68
CA ASN A 90 -11.91 11.08 -11.80
C ASN A 90 -10.67 10.34 -11.30
N LEU A 91 -10.68 9.99 -10.01
CA LEU A 91 -9.56 9.32 -9.33
C LEU A 91 -9.23 7.90 -9.85
N MET A 92 -10.05 7.31 -10.73
CA MET A 92 -9.81 5.95 -11.26
C MET A 92 -9.40 5.95 -12.74
N ALA A 93 -9.37 7.11 -13.40
CA ALA A 93 -8.86 7.20 -14.77
C ALA A 93 -7.36 7.51 -14.74
N PRO A 94 -6.57 6.91 -15.65
CA PRO A 94 -5.20 7.34 -15.86
C PRO A 94 -5.18 8.76 -16.43
N TRP A 95 -4.12 9.51 -16.11
CA TRP A 95 -3.90 10.84 -16.66
C TRP A 95 -3.76 10.78 -18.19
N ARG A 96 -4.39 11.72 -18.90
CA ARG A 96 -4.39 11.85 -20.36
C ARG A 96 -4.48 13.32 -20.73
N ALA A 97 -3.58 13.80 -21.59
CA ALA A 97 -3.56 15.19 -22.04
C ALA A 97 -4.89 15.64 -22.71
N SER A 98 -5.60 14.73 -23.38
CA SER A 98 -6.90 15.02 -24.01
C SER A 98 -8.03 15.30 -23.01
N ASP A 99 -7.88 14.79 -21.79
CA ASP A 99 -8.94 14.77 -20.78
C ASP A 99 -8.61 15.66 -19.58
N HIS A 100 -7.32 15.79 -19.27
CA HIS A 100 -6.78 16.44 -18.08
C HIS A 100 -5.90 17.62 -18.50
N PRO A 101 -6.35 18.86 -18.27
CA PRO A 101 -5.62 20.04 -18.71
C PRO A 101 -4.50 20.44 -17.74
N PHE A 102 -4.33 19.74 -16.61
CA PHE A 102 -3.30 20.04 -15.61
C PHE A 102 -2.32 18.89 -15.45
N TYR A 103 -1.07 19.23 -15.21
CA TYR A 103 0.00 18.30 -14.86
C TYR A 103 0.94 18.97 -13.86
N VAL A 104 1.61 18.16 -13.04
CA VAL A 104 2.69 18.63 -12.17
C VAL A 104 4.00 18.53 -12.94
N ASP A 105 4.75 19.63 -13.00
CA ASP A 105 6.04 19.69 -13.68
C ASP A 105 7.20 19.11 -12.83
N GLU A 106 8.42 19.19 -13.37
CA GLU A 106 9.65 18.71 -12.70
C GLU A 106 9.96 19.44 -11.39
N HIS A 107 9.40 20.63 -11.18
CA HIS A 107 9.57 21.43 -9.96
C HIS A 107 8.47 21.18 -8.92
N GLY A 108 7.53 20.29 -9.24
CA GLY A 108 6.38 20.00 -8.40
C GLY A 108 5.29 21.08 -8.51
N ASP A 109 5.33 21.96 -9.50
CA ASP A 109 4.33 23.01 -9.70
C ASP A 109 3.22 22.53 -10.64
N LEU A 110 1.97 22.90 -10.33
CA LEU A 110 0.84 22.53 -11.17
C LEU A 110 0.75 23.49 -12.36
N VAL A 111 0.86 22.94 -13.55
CA VAL A 111 0.84 23.66 -14.82
C VAL A 111 -0.38 23.26 -15.63
N CYS A 112 -1.05 24.25 -16.22
CA CYS A 112 -2.11 24.02 -17.19
C CYS A 112 -1.51 23.92 -18.60
N SER A 113 -1.75 22.81 -19.31
CA SER A 113 -1.16 22.50 -20.61
C SER A 113 -1.69 23.33 -21.77
N ASP A 114 -2.91 23.86 -21.66
CA ASP A 114 -3.54 24.68 -22.69
C ASP A 114 -4.40 25.78 -22.03
N GLN A 115 -3.72 26.84 -21.59
CA GLN A 115 -4.40 27.97 -20.94
C GLN A 115 -5.34 28.73 -21.88
N SER A 116 -5.07 28.71 -23.20
CA SER A 116 -5.88 29.40 -24.20
C SER A 116 -7.23 28.75 -24.48
N SER A 117 -7.33 27.43 -24.33
CA SER A 117 -8.57 26.68 -24.58
C SER A 117 -9.55 26.68 -23.40
N HIS A 118 -9.21 27.35 -22.30
CA HIS A 118 -10.02 27.37 -21.09
C HIS A 118 -10.25 28.81 -20.62
N HIS A 119 -11.38 29.03 -19.95
CA HIS A 119 -11.62 30.31 -19.29
C HIS A 119 -10.51 30.57 -18.26
N SER A 120 -9.97 31.79 -18.20
CA SER A 120 -8.82 32.10 -17.34
C SER A 120 -9.09 31.84 -15.85
N TRP A 121 -10.35 31.99 -15.41
CA TRP A 121 -10.75 31.66 -14.04
C TRP A 121 -10.62 30.15 -13.74
N TYR A 122 -10.87 29.28 -14.71
CA TYR A 122 -10.79 27.84 -14.47
C TYR A 122 -9.38 27.39 -14.11
N SER A 123 -8.38 27.81 -14.90
CA SER A 123 -6.98 27.49 -14.59
C SER A 123 -6.50 28.18 -13.31
N HIS A 124 -6.91 29.43 -13.09
CA HIS A 124 -6.58 30.18 -11.89
C HIS A 124 -7.11 29.53 -10.60
N GLU A 125 -8.38 29.13 -10.57
CA GLU A 125 -9.01 28.51 -9.40
C GLU A 125 -8.34 27.18 -9.05
N VAL A 126 -8.05 26.34 -10.06
CA VAL A 126 -7.42 25.03 -9.85
C VAL A 126 -5.96 25.16 -9.38
N ILE A 127 -5.17 26.04 -10.00
CA ILE A 127 -3.77 26.26 -9.59
C ILE A 127 -3.70 26.90 -8.20
N THR A 128 -4.60 27.84 -7.90
CA THR A 128 -4.71 28.42 -6.55
C THR A 128 -5.07 27.37 -5.51
N GLY A 129 -6.04 26.51 -5.81
CA GLY A 129 -6.41 25.38 -4.96
C GLY A 129 -5.24 24.44 -4.69
N TYR A 130 -4.43 24.13 -5.72
CA TYR A 130 -3.23 23.30 -5.57
C TYR A 130 -2.21 23.93 -4.63
N ASN A 131 -1.90 25.21 -4.85
CA ASN A 131 -0.93 25.93 -4.01
C ASN A 131 -1.38 25.99 -2.54
N ARG A 132 -2.69 26.15 -2.30
CA ARG A 132 -3.26 26.09 -0.95
C ARG A 132 -3.18 24.69 -0.34
N ALA A 133 -3.45 23.64 -1.12
CA ALA A 133 -3.30 22.25 -0.67
C ALA A 133 -1.84 21.90 -0.32
N VAL A 134 -0.88 22.39 -1.11
CA VAL A 134 0.57 22.25 -0.82
C VAL A 134 0.95 23.01 0.44
N ALA A 135 0.47 24.25 0.61
CA ALA A 135 0.72 25.05 1.81
C ALA A 135 0.15 24.37 3.07
N ALA A 136 -1.07 23.80 3.00
CA ALA A 136 -1.67 23.03 4.08
C ALA A 136 -0.84 21.79 4.47
N ARG A 137 -0.06 21.25 3.53
CA ARG A 137 0.91 20.15 3.73
C ARG A 137 2.33 20.62 4.03
N ARG A 138 2.52 21.85 4.53
CA ARG A 138 3.84 22.42 4.89
C ARG A 138 4.81 22.46 3.70
N GLY A 139 4.30 22.68 2.49
CA GLY A 139 5.12 22.80 1.29
C GLY A 139 5.46 21.48 0.59
N VAL A 140 4.92 20.34 1.05
CA VAL A 140 5.10 19.06 0.35
C VAL A 140 4.31 19.09 -0.96
N LYS A 141 5.05 19.19 -2.08
CA LYS A 141 4.52 19.20 -3.45
C LYS A 141 4.21 17.77 -3.94
N ALA A 142 3.33 17.67 -4.92
CA ALA A 142 3.11 16.41 -5.63
C ALA A 142 4.33 16.03 -6.47
N ALA A 143 4.51 14.74 -6.73
CA ALA A 143 5.52 14.28 -7.67
C ALA A 143 5.16 14.69 -9.12
N PRO A 144 6.15 14.85 -10.02
CA PRO A 144 5.91 15.16 -11.42
C PRO A 144 4.92 14.19 -12.06
N THR A 145 3.98 14.73 -12.84
CA THR A 145 2.97 13.91 -13.51
C THR A 145 3.62 13.18 -14.67
N GLN A 146 3.44 11.85 -14.72
CA GLN A 146 3.93 11.05 -15.84
C GLN A 146 3.10 11.35 -17.10
N ARG A 147 3.67 12.17 -18.00
CA ARG A 147 3.05 12.57 -19.26
C ARG A 147 3.35 11.53 -20.33
N PHE A 148 2.40 10.64 -20.60
CA PHE A 148 2.47 9.81 -21.81
C PHE A 148 2.14 10.69 -23.02
N ALA A 149 3.14 10.96 -23.87
CA ALA A 149 2.95 11.76 -25.08
C ALA A 149 2.05 10.99 -26.06
N TYR A 150 0.94 11.62 -26.49
CA TYR A 150 0.07 11.08 -27.53
C TYR A 150 -0.08 12.16 -28.60
N GLY A 151 0.51 11.97 -29.78
CA GLY A 151 0.33 12.89 -30.91
C GLY A 151 1.50 13.09 -31.88
N SER A 152 2.71 12.55 -31.65
CA SER A 152 3.65 12.38 -32.76
C SER A 152 3.21 11.17 -33.57
N ALA A 153 3.20 11.30 -34.90
CA ALA A 153 2.89 10.23 -35.84
C ALA A 153 3.53 8.91 -35.39
N TYR A 154 2.80 7.81 -35.54
CA TYR A 154 3.27 6.45 -35.32
C TYR A 154 4.68 6.26 -35.90
N THR A 155 5.65 6.30 -34.99
CA THR A 155 6.99 5.76 -35.14
C THR A 155 7.37 5.21 -33.78
N GLU A 156 6.91 4.00 -33.47
CA GLU A 156 7.83 3.04 -32.90
C GLU A 156 8.34 2.22 -34.09
N PRO A 157 9.68 2.03 -34.24
CA PRO A 157 10.47 1.43 -33.18
C PRO A 157 11.95 1.87 -33.17
N GLU A 158 12.27 3.07 -32.70
CA GLU A 158 13.68 3.41 -32.40
C GLU A 158 13.87 3.96 -30.99
N GLN A 159 13.12 4.99 -30.56
CA GLN A 159 13.35 5.58 -29.22
C GLN A 159 12.87 4.71 -28.04
N LEU A 160 11.76 3.99 -28.15
CA LEU A 160 11.33 3.02 -27.13
C LEU A 160 12.14 1.72 -27.17
N ALA A 161 12.64 1.34 -28.34
CA ALA A 161 13.63 0.27 -28.45
C ALA A 161 14.97 0.68 -27.80
N GLN A 162 15.37 1.96 -27.90
CA GLN A 162 16.56 2.50 -27.24
C GLN A 162 16.38 2.67 -25.72
N ALA A 163 15.24 3.21 -25.27
CA ALA A 163 14.92 3.39 -23.85
C ALA A 163 14.64 2.04 -23.16
N GLY A 164 13.94 1.13 -23.85
CA GLY A 164 13.79 -0.27 -23.47
C GLY A 164 15.14 -0.96 -23.37
N LYS A 165 16.07 -0.76 -24.33
CA LYS A 165 17.45 -1.25 -24.24
C LYS A 165 18.24 -0.64 -23.07
N MET A 166 18.06 0.64 -22.72
CA MET A 166 18.73 1.27 -21.56
C MET A 166 18.17 0.78 -20.22
N LEU A 167 16.89 0.39 -20.17
CA LEU A 167 16.23 -0.16 -18.97
C LEU A 167 16.30 -1.69 -18.91
N ASN A 168 16.73 -2.35 -19.98
CA ASN A 168 16.95 -3.78 -20.05
C ASN A 168 18.25 -4.15 -19.34
N SER A 169 18.19 -4.20 -18.01
CA SER A 169 19.29 -4.64 -17.14
C SER A 169 18.77 -5.52 -16.01
N LYS A 170 19.64 -6.39 -15.48
CA LYS A 170 19.29 -7.23 -14.32
C LYS A 170 18.86 -6.42 -13.11
N SER A 171 19.48 -5.26 -12.87
CA SER A 171 19.12 -4.34 -11.78
C SER A 171 17.69 -3.84 -11.90
N VAL A 172 17.25 -3.43 -13.09
CA VAL A 172 15.88 -2.97 -13.32
C VAL A 172 14.89 -4.13 -13.14
N GLY A 173 15.23 -5.33 -13.63
CA GLY A 173 14.47 -6.55 -13.37
C GLY A 173 14.27 -6.84 -11.88
N ARG A 174 15.35 -6.76 -11.08
CA ARG A 174 15.30 -7.00 -9.63
C ARG A 174 14.49 -5.92 -8.89
N LEU A 175 14.59 -4.67 -9.33
CA LEU A 175 13.81 -3.54 -8.78
C LEU A 175 12.31 -3.71 -9.08
N LEU A 176 11.95 -4.11 -10.29
CA LEU A 176 10.57 -4.42 -10.66
C LEU A 176 10.03 -5.57 -9.81
N ALA A 177 10.84 -6.61 -9.57
CA ALA A 177 10.45 -7.71 -8.72
C ALA A 177 10.22 -7.27 -7.26
N ALA A 178 11.10 -6.43 -6.71
CA ALA A 178 10.92 -5.82 -5.40
C ALA A 178 9.67 -4.92 -5.33
N GLY A 179 9.40 -4.16 -6.39
CA GLY A 179 8.22 -3.32 -6.54
C GLY A 179 6.91 -4.13 -6.57
N GLY A 180 6.86 -5.22 -7.34
CA GLY A 180 5.71 -6.13 -7.40
C GLY A 180 5.45 -6.82 -6.05
N ILE A 181 6.52 -7.15 -5.33
CA ILE A 181 6.48 -7.65 -3.95
C ILE A 181 5.90 -6.62 -2.99
N TYR A 182 6.43 -5.40 -3.00
CA TYR A 182 6.05 -4.32 -2.09
C TYR A 182 4.58 -3.93 -2.27
N ASN A 183 4.16 -3.82 -3.54
CA ASN A 183 2.80 -3.45 -3.91
C ASN A 183 1.83 -4.63 -3.92
N GLY A 184 2.30 -5.86 -3.64
CA GLY A 184 1.49 -7.08 -3.67
C GLY A 184 0.93 -7.42 -5.05
N ASN A 185 1.53 -6.89 -6.11
CA ASN A 185 1.11 -7.03 -7.50
C ASN A 185 2.24 -7.62 -8.36
N ILE A 186 2.58 -8.88 -8.08
CA ILE A 186 3.69 -9.59 -8.72
C ILE A 186 3.43 -9.79 -10.23
N ALA A 187 2.18 -9.97 -10.65
CA ALA A 187 1.84 -10.24 -12.04
C ALA A 187 2.09 -9.02 -12.95
N ALA A 188 1.58 -7.85 -12.58
CA ALA A 188 1.74 -6.64 -13.41
C ALA A 188 3.21 -6.20 -13.55
N PHE A 189 4.00 -6.36 -12.49
CA PHE A 189 5.43 -6.06 -12.55
C PHE A 189 6.22 -7.13 -13.34
N ALA A 190 5.72 -8.37 -13.41
CA ALA A 190 6.32 -9.43 -14.23
C ALA A 190 6.09 -9.17 -15.72
N GLU A 191 4.87 -8.78 -16.07
CA GLU A 191 4.51 -8.33 -17.43
C GLU A 191 5.41 -7.16 -17.86
N THR A 192 5.69 -6.22 -16.94
CA THR A 192 6.59 -5.09 -17.20
C THR A 192 8.02 -5.54 -17.47
N ALA A 193 8.56 -6.48 -16.67
CA ALA A 193 9.90 -7.01 -16.90
C ALA A 193 9.99 -7.85 -18.20
N GLN A 194 8.92 -8.55 -18.55
CA GLN A 194 8.82 -9.35 -19.77
C GLN A 194 8.75 -8.46 -21.01
N ALA A 195 8.02 -7.34 -20.93
CA ALA A 195 7.95 -6.33 -21.97
C ALA A 195 9.30 -5.61 -22.20
N LEU A 196 10.11 -5.41 -21.14
CA LEU A 196 11.48 -4.89 -21.26
C LEU A 196 12.44 -5.92 -21.91
N GLY A 197 12.15 -7.22 -21.76
CA GLY A 197 12.91 -8.32 -22.34
C GLY A 197 14.33 -8.47 -21.78
N GLY A 198 15.15 -9.33 -22.41
CA GLY A 198 16.58 -9.51 -22.14
C GLY A 198 16.97 -9.72 -20.67
N GLU A 199 17.97 -8.97 -20.20
CA GLU A 199 18.46 -9.01 -18.82
C GLU A 199 17.44 -8.57 -17.77
N ALA A 200 16.44 -7.75 -18.12
CA ALA A 200 15.41 -7.33 -17.18
C ALA A 200 14.50 -8.50 -16.78
N ILE A 201 14.05 -9.34 -17.72
CA ILE A 201 13.25 -10.53 -17.38
C ILE A 201 14.10 -11.58 -16.66
N GLU A 202 15.39 -11.70 -16.99
CA GLU A 202 16.32 -12.51 -16.21
C GLU A 202 16.38 -12.01 -14.77
N GLY A 203 16.76 -10.74 -14.56
CA GLY A 203 16.86 -10.06 -13.26
C GLY A 203 15.58 -10.13 -12.43
N TYR A 204 14.41 -10.04 -13.07
CA TYR A 204 13.11 -10.21 -12.44
C TYR A 204 12.89 -11.65 -11.96
N SER A 205 13.16 -12.62 -12.84
CA SER A 205 13.06 -14.06 -12.56
C SER A 205 14.07 -14.50 -11.51
N GLU A 206 15.22 -13.83 -11.39
CA GLU A 206 16.18 -14.04 -10.32
C GLU A 206 15.55 -13.87 -8.94
N ILE A 207 14.66 -12.88 -8.78
CA ILE A 207 14.02 -12.56 -7.50
C ILE A 207 12.72 -13.33 -7.30
N LEU A 208 12.00 -13.66 -8.38
CA LEU A 208 10.62 -14.16 -8.31
C LEU A 208 10.34 -15.53 -8.94
N ASN A 209 11.36 -16.34 -9.25
CA ASN A 209 11.15 -17.68 -9.80
C ASN A 209 10.17 -18.52 -8.95
N GLU A 210 9.60 -19.58 -9.53
CA GLU A 210 8.52 -20.40 -8.95
C GLU A 210 8.81 -21.01 -7.56
N LYS A 211 10.09 -21.03 -7.12
CA LYS A 211 10.45 -21.42 -5.74
C LYS A 211 10.39 -20.26 -4.72
N THR A 212 10.11 -19.04 -5.18
CA THR A 212 10.27 -17.75 -4.47
C THR A 212 8.93 -17.05 -4.23
N ALA A 213 7.88 -17.35 -5.00
CA ALA A 213 6.51 -16.86 -4.73
C ALA A 213 5.94 -17.38 -3.38
N GLY A 214 6.60 -18.37 -2.76
CA GLY A 214 6.25 -19.01 -1.50
C GLY A 214 7.00 -18.56 -0.22
N SER A 215 8.18 -17.92 -0.27
CA SER A 215 9.14 -18.04 0.85
C SER A 215 9.99 -16.81 1.27
N ALA A 216 9.80 -15.61 0.71
CA ALA A 216 11.02 -14.93 0.27
C ALA A 216 10.96 -13.40 0.11
N ILE A 217 11.06 -12.56 1.16
CA ILE A 217 11.32 -11.11 0.92
C ILE A 217 12.37 -10.46 1.84
N ALA A 218 12.51 -10.84 3.11
CA ALA A 218 13.69 -10.41 3.87
C ALA A 218 14.92 -11.30 3.63
N LEU A 219 14.70 -12.50 3.09
CA LEU A 219 15.69 -13.58 3.11
C LEU A 219 16.12 -14.07 1.76
N SER A 220 15.25 -13.99 0.77
CA SER A 220 15.53 -14.37 -0.61
C SER A 220 16.38 -13.35 -1.34
N SER A 221 16.13 -12.06 -1.15
CA SER A 221 16.94 -10.97 -1.71
C SER A 221 18.42 -11.13 -1.32
N LEU A 222 18.67 -11.72 -0.15
CA LEU A 222 19.99 -11.94 0.44
C LEU A 222 20.54 -13.34 0.13
N LEU A 223 19.73 -14.40 0.20
CA LEU A 223 20.12 -15.76 -0.20
C LEU A 223 20.51 -15.88 -1.68
N LEU A 224 19.84 -15.15 -2.58
CA LEU A 224 20.15 -15.12 -4.00
C LEU A 224 21.43 -14.33 -4.30
N ALA A 225 21.71 -13.27 -3.53
CA ALA A 225 23.00 -12.57 -3.59
C ALA A 225 24.16 -13.48 -3.12
N VAL A 226 23.96 -14.23 -2.02
CA VAL A 226 24.92 -15.22 -1.47
C VAL A 226 25.16 -16.40 -2.41
N ARG A 227 24.11 -16.93 -3.07
CA ARG A 227 24.25 -18.05 -4.01
C ARG A 227 24.86 -17.65 -5.37
N ARG A 228 24.65 -16.41 -5.84
CA ARG A 228 25.23 -15.97 -7.13
C ARG A 228 26.67 -15.50 -7.05
N THR A 229 27.10 -14.98 -5.91
CA THR A 229 28.47 -14.48 -5.71
C THR A 229 29.40 -15.49 -5.04
N GLY A 230 28.87 -16.65 -4.61
CA GLY A 230 29.61 -17.65 -3.84
C GLY A 230 29.95 -17.20 -2.40
N ASN A 231 29.58 -15.97 -2.02
CA ASN A 231 29.97 -15.36 -0.76
C ASN A 231 28.90 -15.61 0.31
N THR A 232 29.25 -16.28 1.41
CA THR A 232 28.40 -16.38 2.60
C THR A 232 28.31 -15.02 3.27
N MET A 233 27.12 -14.41 3.29
CA MET A 233 26.86 -13.28 4.18
C MET A 233 27.12 -13.68 5.63
N SER A 234 27.71 -12.76 6.37
CA SER A 234 27.97 -12.99 7.78
C SER A 234 26.65 -13.03 8.55
N ILE A 235 26.60 -13.81 9.64
CA ILE A 235 25.47 -13.82 10.58
C ILE A 235 25.16 -12.37 11.05
N SER A 236 26.20 -11.55 11.18
CA SER A 236 26.09 -10.16 11.62
C SER A 236 25.27 -9.26 10.67
N GLU A 237 25.23 -9.55 9.37
CA GLU A 237 24.47 -8.77 8.39
C GLU A 237 23.00 -9.19 8.35
N LEU A 238 22.71 -10.47 8.62
CA LEU A 238 21.35 -10.98 8.77
C LEU A 238 20.69 -10.43 10.04
N GLU A 239 21.46 -10.33 11.13
CA GLU A 239 21.00 -9.73 12.38
C GLU A 239 20.66 -8.23 12.26
N LYS A 240 21.29 -7.54 11.29
CA LYS A 240 21.02 -6.13 10.95
C LYS A 240 19.75 -5.93 10.12
N LEU A 241 19.02 -6.96 9.75
CA LEU A 241 17.68 -6.77 9.18
C LEU A 241 16.74 -6.31 10.28
N HIS A 242 15.94 -5.29 9.99
CA HIS A 242 14.93 -4.74 10.90
C HIS A 242 13.50 -4.98 10.41
N SER A 243 13.27 -5.72 9.33
CA SER A 243 11.94 -5.91 8.74
C SER A 243 11.73 -7.30 8.12
N TYR A 244 10.47 -7.73 8.06
CA TYR A 244 10.04 -9.00 7.48
C TYR A 244 8.70 -8.85 6.76
N LEU A 245 8.61 -9.34 5.53
CA LEU A 245 7.35 -9.40 4.78
C LEU A 245 6.84 -10.85 4.75
N GLY A 246 5.69 -11.07 5.38
CA GLY A 246 5.02 -12.37 5.44
C GLY A 246 3.56 -12.31 5.00
N LYS A 247 2.84 -13.44 5.04
CA LYS A 247 1.41 -13.48 4.66
C LYS A 247 0.52 -13.66 5.90
N ALA A 248 -0.56 -12.87 6.01
CA ALA A 248 -1.65 -13.09 6.95
C ALA A 248 -2.99 -13.07 6.20
N LYS A 249 -3.81 -14.11 6.39
CA LYS A 249 -5.12 -14.27 5.72
C LYS A 249 -5.04 -14.07 4.19
N GLY A 250 -4.04 -14.68 3.55
CA GLY A 250 -3.80 -14.58 2.11
C GLY A 250 -3.19 -13.25 1.63
N LYS A 251 -3.14 -12.21 2.47
CA LYS A 251 -2.59 -10.89 2.12
C LYS A 251 -1.15 -10.74 2.61
N GLN A 252 -0.32 -10.05 1.85
CA GLN A 252 1.04 -9.68 2.26
C GLN A 252 0.99 -8.65 3.42
N ARG A 253 1.92 -8.78 4.37
CA ARG A 253 2.03 -7.98 5.59
C ARG A 253 3.48 -7.68 5.91
N PHE A 254 3.82 -6.40 5.86
CA PHE A 254 5.12 -5.89 6.25
C PHE A 254 5.16 -5.71 7.76
N LEU A 255 6.17 -6.29 8.39
CA LEU A 255 6.44 -6.21 9.82
C LEU A 255 7.81 -5.55 10.02
N GLU A 256 7.86 -4.52 10.83
CA GLU A 256 9.10 -3.85 11.22
C GLU A 256 9.59 -4.34 12.58
N GLN A 257 10.80 -3.95 12.99
CA GLN A 257 11.44 -4.35 14.24
C GLN A 257 11.54 -5.89 14.36
N ILE A 258 11.89 -6.53 13.24
CA ILE A 258 12.12 -7.96 13.14
C ILE A 258 13.60 -8.20 12.91
N SER A 259 14.23 -9.04 13.74
CA SER A 259 15.53 -9.64 13.41
C SER A 259 15.31 -10.90 12.58
N VAL A 260 16.23 -11.21 11.69
CA VAL A 260 16.16 -12.44 10.93
C VAL A 260 17.45 -13.22 11.11
N VAL A 261 17.32 -14.47 11.55
CA VAL A 261 18.48 -15.32 11.85
C VAL A 261 18.41 -16.59 11.03
N LYS A 262 19.58 -17.14 10.66
CA LYS A 262 19.67 -18.48 10.08
C LYS A 262 19.62 -19.50 11.21
N ILE A 263 18.71 -20.47 11.13
CA ILE A 263 18.58 -21.56 12.10
C ILE A 263 18.47 -22.89 11.37
N ASP A 264 18.91 -23.97 12.00
CA ASP A 264 18.59 -25.32 11.59
C ASP A 264 17.33 -25.75 12.34
N TYR A 265 16.17 -25.49 11.71
CA TYR A 265 14.88 -25.81 12.30
C TYR A 265 14.75 -27.32 12.46
N LEU A 266 14.64 -27.79 13.69
CA LEU A 266 14.44 -29.19 14.05
C LEU A 266 12.97 -29.39 14.40
N ARG A 267 12.21 -30.14 13.60
CA ARG A 267 10.81 -30.43 13.94
C ARG A 267 10.77 -31.39 15.14
N ARG A 268 10.59 -30.86 16.35
CA ARG A 268 10.61 -31.58 17.62
C ARG A 268 9.59 -32.72 17.65
N LYS A 269 9.96 -33.84 18.29
CA LYS A 269 9.02 -34.95 18.54
C LYS A 269 7.77 -34.46 19.27
N ARG A 270 6.65 -35.11 18.97
CA ARG A 270 5.34 -34.63 19.41
C ARG A 270 5.18 -34.62 20.93
N ASP A 271 5.68 -35.63 21.63
CA ASP A 271 5.55 -35.77 23.08
C ASP A 271 6.35 -34.70 23.83
N ASP A 272 7.59 -34.44 23.40
CA ASP A 272 8.44 -33.37 23.95
C ASP A 272 7.79 -31.99 23.77
N TYR A 273 7.24 -31.73 22.57
CA TYR A 273 6.49 -30.51 22.30
C TYR A 273 5.28 -30.38 23.24
N GLN A 274 4.52 -31.45 23.47
CA GLN A 274 3.35 -31.44 24.35
C GLN A 274 3.73 -31.17 25.80
N ALA A 275 4.82 -31.76 26.30
CA ALA A 275 5.32 -31.53 27.65
C ALA A 275 5.69 -30.04 27.85
N LEU A 276 6.47 -29.47 26.93
CA LEU A 276 6.84 -28.05 26.96
C LEU A 276 5.61 -27.14 26.85
N ARG A 277 4.64 -27.49 26.00
CA ARG A 277 3.41 -26.71 25.83
C ARG A 277 2.52 -26.75 27.08
N LYS A 278 2.48 -27.89 27.78
CA LYS A 278 1.77 -28.03 29.06
C LYS A 278 2.39 -27.13 30.12
N GLN A 279 3.72 -27.17 30.27
CA GLN A 279 4.45 -26.28 31.17
C GLN A 279 4.19 -24.81 30.83
N PHE A 280 4.24 -24.45 29.54
CA PHE A 280 3.96 -23.10 29.07
C PHE A 280 2.60 -22.59 29.51
N ASN A 281 1.56 -23.39 29.28
CA ASN A 281 0.18 -22.99 29.55
C ASN A 281 -0.09 -22.80 31.05
N ASN A 282 0.55 -23.61 31.90
CA ASN A 282 0.24 -23.71 33.33
C ASN A 282 1.00 -22.69 34.19
N SER A 283 2.30 -22.49 33.96
CA SER A 283 3.13 -21.63 34.82
C SER A 283 3.83 -20.51 34.06
N VAL A 284 4.51 -20.84 32.96
CA VAL A 284 5.40 -19.90 32.26
C VAL A 284 4.62 -18.72 31.69
N ARG A 285 3.50 -18.95 31.01
CA ARG A 285 2.68 -17.89 30.40
C ARG A 285 2.12 -16.93 31.46
N PRO A 286 1.45 -17.37 32.54
CA PRO A 286 0.99 -16.44 33.57
C PRO A 286 2.15 -15.72 34.25
N ASP A 287 3.29 -16.37 34.51
CA ASP A 287 4.42 -15.72 35.18
C ASP A 287 5.12 -14.69 34.29
N PHE A 288 5.24 -14.95 32.98
CA PHE A 288 5.72 -13.96 32.01
C PHE A 288 4.80 -12.73 31.97
N LEU A 289 3.47 -12.92 32.02
CA LEU A 289 2.52 -11.80 32.06
C LEU A 289 2.63 -10.99 33.35
N LYS A 290 2.84 -11.65 34.50
CA LYS A 290 3.08 -10.96 35.78
C LYS A 290 4.34 -10.10 35.71
N LEU A 291 5.43 -10.64 35.17
CA LEU A 291 6.68 -9.89 34.96
C LEU A 291 6.46 -8.65 34.09
N LEU A 292 5.71 -8.78 32.99
CA LEU A 292 5.44 -7.64 32.11
C LEU A 292 4.53 -6.58 32.74
N ALA A 293 3.76 -6.88 33.78
CA ALA A 293 2.80 -5.94 34.34
C ALA A 293 3.45 -4.65 34.88
N THR A 294 4.72 -4.73 35.29
CA THR A 294 5.52 -3.61 35.82
C THR A 294 6.60 -3.13 34.84
N ASP A 295 6.69 -3.73 33.66
CA ASP A 295 7.69 -3.35 32.64
C ASP A 295 7.38 -1.95 32.08
N PRO A 296 8.40 -1.09 31.85
CA PRO A 296 8.21 0.26 31.31
C PRO A 296 7.40 0.29 30.00
N ASP A 297 7.61 -0.68 29.10
CA ASP A 297 6.86 -0.75 27.84
C ASP A 297 5.37 -0.99 28.09
N SER A 298 5.03 -1.77 29.13
CA SER A 298 3.63 -2.00 29.52
C SER A 298 2.98 -0.75 30.12
N LEU A 299 3.72 0.07 30.86
CA LEU A 299 3.20 1.31 31.47
C LEU A 299 2.70 2.28 30.40
N ILE A 300 3.42 2.39 29.29
CA ILE A 300 3.12 3.28 28.16
C ILE A 300 1.97 2.74 27.31
N ARG A 301 1.76 1.42 27.32
CA ARG A 301 0.99 0.72 26.30
C ARG A 301 -0.36 0.18 26.77
N PHE A 302 -0.46 -0.12 28.06
CA PHE A 302 -1.66 -0.69 28.66
C PHE A 302 -2.14 0.19 29.81
N THR A 303 -3.46 0.31 29.94
CA THR A 303 -4.07 1.05 31.05
C THR A 303 -3.79 0.38 32.39
N PRO A 304 -3.92 1.08 33.53
CA PRO A 304 -3.76 0.47 34.85
C PRO A 304 -4.63 -0.79 35.05
N ALA A 305 -5.88 -0.77 34.57
CA ALA A 305 -6.77 -1.92 34.64
C ALA A 305 -6.30 -3.13 33.80
N GLN A 306 -5.70 -2.88 32.64
CA GLN A 306 -5.12 -3.93 31.80
C GLN A 306 -3.87 -4.52 32.46
N ARG A 307 -3.01 -3.69 33.05
CA ARG A 307 -1.82 -4.16 33.79
C ARG A 307 -2.20 -4.92 35.06
N ALA A 308 -3.29 -4.55 35.74
CA ALA A 308 -3.82 -5.32 36.86
C ALA A 308 -4.26 -6.75 36.46
N LYS A 309 -4.73 -6.95 35.21
CA LYS A 309 -4.96 -8.29 34.66
C LYS A 309 -3.65 -9.04 34.43
N MET A 310 -2.65 -8.37 33.86
CA MET A 310 -1.31 -8.93 33.66
C MET A 310 -0.65 -9.36 34.97
N ALA A 311 -0.78 -8.56 36.04
CA ALA A 311 -0.31 -8.88 37.39
C ALA A 311 -0.99 -10.13 38.00
N LYS A 312 -2.13 -10.55 37.45
CA LYS A 312 -2.82 -11.80 37.79
C LYS A 312 -2.51 -12.94 36.80
N GLY A 313 -1.51 -12.78 35.94
CA GLY A 313 -1.13 -13.72 34.89
C GLY A 313 -2.12 -13.82 33.73
N LYS A 314 -2.96 -12.81 33.52
CA LYS A 314 -4.00 -12.80 32.48
C LYS A 314 -3.63 -11.85 31.35
N ILE A 315 -4.07 -12.17 30.13
CA ILE A 315 -3.89 -11.32 28.95
C ILE A 315 -4.56 -9.95 29.19
N PRO A 316 -3.91 -8.82 28.86
CA PRO A 316 -4.42 -7.48 29.18
C PRO A 316 -5.75 -7.15 28.48
N ILE A 317 -5.87 -7.52 27.20
CA ILE A 317 -7.04 -7.25 26.36
C ILE A 317 -7.16 -8.29 25.24
N ARG A 318 -8.39 -8.52 24.74
CA ARG A 318 -8.64 -9.39 23.59
C ARG A 318 -7.80 -8.95 22.38
N GLY A 319 -7.33 -9.93 21.62
CA GLY A 319 -6.49 -9.67 20.44
C GLY A 319 -5.00 -9.69 20.73
N TRP A 320 -4.59 -10.13 21.92
CA TRP A 320 -3.18 -10.34 22.31
C TRP A 320 -2.95 -11.77 22.77
N SER A 321 -1.73 -12.27 22.57
CA SER A 321 -1.27 -13.59 23.01
C SER A 321 0.20 -13.55 23.40
N VAL A 322 0.64 -14.45 24.27
CA VAL A 322 2.08 -14.70 24.47
C VAL A 322 2.53 -15.69 23.39
N HIS A 323 3.61 -15.37 22.69
CA HIS A 323 4.18 -16.12 21.59
C HIS A 323 5.65 -16.42 21.84
N HIS A 324 6.11 -17.57 21.37
CA HIS A 324 7.53 -17.93 21.40
C HIS A 324 8.24 -17.33 20.19
N LYS A 325 9.38 -16.68 20.40
CA LYS A 325 10.18 -16.08 19.33
C LYS A 325 10.78 -17.15 18.43
N ILE A 326 11.36 -18.19 19.01
CA ILE A 326 11.70 -19.47 18.39
C ILE A 326 10.63 -20.49 18.80
N PRO A 327 9.96 -21.19 17.87
CA PRO A 327 8.85 -22.08 18.20
C PRO A 327 9.24 -23.23 19.12
N LEU A 328 8.32 -23.67 20.00
CA LEU A 328 8.50 -24.90 20.79
C LEU A 328 8.53 -26.18 19.93
N ASP A 329 7.92 -26.13 18.75
CA ASP A 329 7.98 -27.21 17.76
C ASP A 329 9.38 -27.27 17.10
N ASP A 330 10.19 -26.22 17.31
CA ASP A 330 11.62 -26.19 17.03
C ASP A 330 12.42 -26.35 18.36
N THR A 331 13.70 -26.02 18.32
CA THR A 331 14.63 -25.87 19.44
C THR A 331 14.25 -24.81 20.49
N GLY A 332 13.18 -24.03 20.27
CA GLY A 332 12.73 -23.00 21.21
C GLY A 332 12.37 -23.54 22.60
N THR A 333 12.63 -22.73 23.63
CA THR A 333 12.42 -23.07 25.05
C THR A 333 11.32 -22.21 25.69
N ASN A 334 10.97 -22.53 26.94
CA ASN A 334 10.04 -21.73 27.75
C ASN A 334 10.73 -20.55 28.48
N ASP A 335 11.98 -20.23 28.16
CA ASP A 335 12.67 -19.10 28.77
C ASP A 335 12.00 -17.78 28.41
N PHE A 336 11.90 -16.86 29.36
CA PHE A 336 11.22 -15.58 29.15
C PHE A 336 11.85 -14.73 28.03
N HIS A 337 13.15 -14.88 27.77
CA HIS A 337 13.82 -14.23 26.64
C HIS A 337 13.28 -14.69 25.28
N ASN A 338 12.82 -15.94 25.21
CA ASN A 338 12.17 -16.54 24.04
C ASN A 338 10.67 -16.19 23.96
N LEU A 339 10.13 -15.35 24.85
CA LEU A 339 8.72 -14.98 24.83
C LEU A 339 8.52 -13.52 24.41
N VAL A 340 7.36 -13.27 23.82
CA VAL A 340 6.89 -11.94 23.46
C VAL A 340 5.37 -11.86 23.63
N LEU A 341 4.87 -10.78 24.21
CA LEU A 341 3.45 -10.45 24.19
C LEU A 341 3.14 -9.78 22.85
N ILE A 342 2.33 -10.43 22.01
CA ILE A 342 2.13 -10.04 20.62
C ILE A 342 0.66 -9.86 20.27
N LYS A 343 0.38 -8.90 19.38
CA LYS A 343 -0.95 -8.72 18.81
C LYS A 343 -1.29 -9.88 17.85
N ASN A 344 -2.52 -10.39 17.93
CA ASN A 344 -2.93 -11.60 17.23
C ASN A 344 -2.95 -11.42 15.70
N HIS A 345 -3.27 -10.21 15.24
CA HIS A 345 -3.40 -9.92 13.81
C HIS A 345 -2.99 -8.48 13.48
N PRO A 346 -2.16 -8.28 12.43
CA PRO A 346 -1.59 -9.31 11.55
C PRO A 346 -0.39 -10.10 12.13
N GLU A 347 0.18 -9.64 13.24
CA GLU A 347 1.54 -9.96 13.66
C GLU A 347 1.74 -11.45 13.99
N HIS A 348 1.06 -11.97 15.00
CA HIS A 348 1.14 -13.39 15.36
C HIS A 348 0.80 -14.32 14.18
N THR A 349 -0.16 -13.91 13.35
CA THR A 349 -0.61 -14.70 12.20
C THR A 349 0.51 -14.89 11.18
N VAL A 350 1.35 -13.87 10.96
CA VAL A 350 2.49 -13.94 10.04
C VAL A 350 3.49 -15.01 10.48
N PHE A 351 3.91 -15.02 11.75
CA PHE A 351 4.85 -16.02 12.28
C PHE A 351 4.27 -17.44 12.25
N THR A 352 3.00 -17.59 12.62
CA THR A 352 2.30 -18.88 12.56
C THR A 352 2.31 -19.44 11.13
N ASN A 353 2.06 -18.60 10.12
CA ASN A 353 2.06 -19.03 8.74
C ASN A 353 3.46 -19.34 8.21
N ALA A 354 4.49 -18.61 8.66
CA ALA A 354 5.88 -18.91 8.34
C ALA A 354 6.26 -20.30 8.87
N GLN A 355 5.94 -20.59 10.13
CA GLN A 355 6.15 -21.91 10.73
C GLN A 355 5.46 -23.02 9.94
N ARG A 356 4.16 -22.84 9.63
CA ARG A 356 3.36 -23.83 8.89
C ARG A 356 4.01 -24.25 7.56
N ARG A 357 4.60 -23.31 6.84
CA ARG A 357 5.29 -23.62 5.57
C ARG A 357 6.50 -24.52 5.78
N ILE A 358 7.27 -24.27 6.84
CA ILE A 358 8.48 -25.05 7.16
C ILE A 358 8.09 -26.47 7.57
N VAL A 359 7.13 -26.60 8.49
CA VAL A 359 6.75 -27.91 9.03
C VAL A 359 6.02 -28.79 8.02
N ASN A 360 5.37 -28.21 7.01
CA ASN A 360 4.74 -28.98 5.92
C ASN A 360 5.76 -29.72 5.05
N GLU A 361 7.04 -29.38 5.15
CA GLU A 361 8.13 -29.99 4.38
C GLU A 361 9.07 -30.83 5.26
N LEU A 362 8.72 -31.05 6.53
CA LEU A 362 9.57 -31.73 7.52
C LEU A 362 8.78 -32.76 8.29
N GLU A 363 9.27 -33.98 8.41
CA GLU A 363 8.76 -34.95 9.38
C GLU A 363 9.31 -34.70 10.79
N TYR A 364 8.68 -35.28 11.81
CA TYR A 364 9.20 -35.19 13.18
C TYR A 364 10.62 -35.77 13.28
N GLY A 365 11.53 -35.04 13.93
CA GLY A 365 12.94 -35.37 14.08
C GLY A 365 13.84 -34.88 12.94
N GLN A 366 13.27 -34.39 11.83
CA GLN A 366 14.06 -33.88 10.72
C GLN A 366 14.46 -32.41 10.92
N THR A 367 15.56 -32.04 10.26
CA THR A 367 16.12 -30.69 10.29
C THR A 367 16.07 -30.03 8.91
N LYS A 368 15.92 -28.70 8.90
CA LYS A 368 16.07 -27.88 7.70
C LYS A 368 16.68 -26.54 8.04
N SER A 369 17.75 -26.17 7.35
CA SER A 369 18.27 -24.80 7.41
C SER A 369 17.24 -23.84 6.83
N VAL A 370 16.74 -22.96 7.68
CA VAL A 370 15.78 -21.92 7.32
C VAL A 370 16.28 -20.60 7.85
N TYR A 371 15.62 -19.54 7.42
CA TYR A 371 15.81 -18.25 8.02
C TYR A 371 14.53 -17.83 8.69
N TRP A 372 14.66 -17.49 9.97
CA TRP A 372 13.54 -17.37 10.88
C TRP A 372 13.39 -15.93 11.36
N PRO A 373 12.20 -15.32 11.18
CA PRO A 373 11.92 -13.97 11.68
C PRO A 373 11.62 -13.98 13.18
N ILE A 374 12.30 -13.11 13.92
CA ILE A 374 12.20 -12.94 15.37
C ILE A 374 11.70 -11.52 15.67
N PRO A 375 10.52 -11.34 16.31
CA PRO A 375 10.08 -10.02 16.75
C PRO A 375 10.98 -9.48 17.88
N LYS A 376 11.39 -8.22 17.77
CA LYS A 376 12.19 -7.53 18.79
C LYS A 376 11.32 -7.10 19.97
N GLY A 377 11.96 -7.01 21.14
CA GLY A 377 11.33 -6.56 22.39
C GLY A 377 10.54 -7.62 23.15
N LYS A 378 9.88 -7.17 24.22
CA LYS A 378 9.00 -7.99 25.06
C LYS A 378 7.52 -7.86 24.68
N ILE A 379 7.15 -6.77 24.00
CA ILE A 379 5.78 -6.49 23.54
C ILE A 379 5.82 -6.03 22.08
N TYR A 380 5.14 -6.73 21.18
CA TYR A 380 5.22 -6.51 19.73
C TYR A 380 3.84 -6.20 19.09
N PRO A 381 3.75 -5.24 18.14
CA PRO A 381 4.82 -4.42 17.54
C PRO A 381 5.37 -3.37 18.51
N GLN A 382 6.62 -2.92 18.54
CA GLN A 382 6.98 -1.84 19.48
C GLN A 382 6.35 -0.51 19.02
N ARG A 383 6.03 0.39 19.97
CA ARG A 383 5.62 1.75 19.60
C ARG A 383 6.83 2.42 18.95
N GLN A 384 6.65 3.01 17.76
CA GLN A 384 7.66 3.93 17.24
C GLN A 384 7.70 5.16 18.17
N PRO A 385 8.89 5.68 18.48
CA PRO A 385 9.04 6.86 19.33
C PRO A 385 8.27 8.07 18.80
#